data_AF-A0A970PW90-F1
#
_entry.id   AF-A0A970PW90-F1
#
_cell.length_a   1.000
_cell.length_b   1.000
_cell.length_c   1.000
_cell.angle_alpha   90.00
_cell.angle_beta   90.00
_cell.angle_gamma   90.00
#
_symmetry.space_group_name_H-M   'P 1'
#
loop_
_entity.id
_entity.type
_entity.pdbx_description
1 polymer ?
#
loop_
_entity_poly.entity_id
_entity_poly.type
_entity_poly.pdbx_seq_one_letter_code
_entity_poly.pdbx_strand_id
1 'polypeptide(L)'
;MKKILSLWLFAALLVSALPVSGATVDAIEITQTKGEVTYTVETPGQPVLSIVNRSDHEVYVTVEVYDELMKQTMFATPYTLPVGTEPFLVYGFAYKHLERNDQINTYRYRVTTPNGVRETFYAAQTRHTDKATNQPYYVEVHNAYLPRNTVSSFGPQFRVLSPGLTKEWFMFTPINLGIQGRQTFTLVGSNMYEVGEVHVDVAGDMVTVSYNYFYEGMTEKIKRGDEFLHFFRDYSSVSTVDYKQLGNSFTYGRPFSIVNDLGGDTNVLMFVRNILSYYRFPMPDKMLSRNYPKSQARTAERGAMLAMMDPVPGMDLVNDHNYAN
;
A
#
# COMPACT_ATOMS: atom_id res chain seq x y z
N MET A 1 -2.12 49.74 -53.03
CA MET A 1 -1.83 49.37 -51.62
C MET A 1 -2.98 49.60 -50.63
N LYS A 2 -3.97 50.48 -50.88
CA LYS A 2 -5.06 50.74 -49.91
C LYS A 2 -6.26 49.77 -49.95
N LYS A 3 -6.38 48.89 -50.95
CA LYS A 3 -7.50 47.94 -51.10
C LYS A 3 -7.25 46.52 -50.57
N ILE A 4 -6.00 46.19 -50.22
CA ILE A 4 -5.62 44.87 -49.66
C ILE A 4 -5.59 44.91 -48.13
N LEU A 5 -5.35 46.10 -47.54
CA LEU A 5 -5.36 46.29 -46.08
C LEU A 5 -6.78 46.21 -45.48
N SER A 6 -7.82 46.53 -46.24
CA SER A 6 -9.22 46.49 -45.77
C SER A 6 -9.81 45.07 -45.70
N LEU A 7 -9.30 44.13 -46.50
CA LEU A 7 -9.73 42.72 -46.42
C LEU A 7 -9.10 41.98 -45.23
N TRP A 8 -7.87 42.34 -44.85
CA TRP A 8 -7.22 41.76 -43.67
C TRP A 8 -7.82 42.28 -42.36
N LEU A 9 -8.28 43.54 -42.31
CA LEU A 9 -8.97 44.06 -41.12
C LEU A 9 -10.36 43.43 -40.92
N PHE A 10 -11.07 43.06 -42.01
CA PHE A 10 -12.36 42.38 -41.91
C PHE A 10 -12.21 40.89 -41.52
N ALA A 11 -11.15 40.22 -41.95
CA ALA A 11 -10.84 38.85 -41.53
C ALA A 11 -10.37 38.79 -40.06
N ALA A 12 -9.67 39.80 -39.56
CA ALA A 12 -9.23 39.88 -38.16
C ALA A 12 -10.37 40.21 -37.17
N LEU A 13 -11.44 40.89 -37.62
CA LEU A 13 -12.62 41.20 -36.80
C LEU A 13 -13.69 40.09 -36.77
N LEU A 14 -13.60 39.10 -37.67
CA LEU A 14 -14.50 37.94 -37.69
C LEU A 14 -13.99 36.74 -36.86
N VAL A 15 -12.74 36.79 -36.36
CA VAL A 15 -12.17 35.76 -35.48
C VAL A 15 -12.39 36.08 -33.99
N SER A 16 -12.82 37.31 -33.63
CA SER A 16 -13.03 37.73 -32.25
C SER A 16 -14.48 37.61 -31.74
N ALA A 17 -15.35 36.89 -32.45
CA ALA A 17 -16.76 36.72 -32.07
C ALA A 17 -17.26 35.27 -32.13
N LEU A 18 -16.36 34.28 -32.02
CA LEU A 18 -16.80 33.00 -31.49
C LEU A 18 -16.96 33.21 -29.98
N PRO A 19 -18.16 33.03 -29.40
CA PRO A 19 -18.24 32.87 -27.97
C PRO A 19 -17.30 31.72 -27.63
N VAL A 20 -16.24 32.00 -26.88
CA VAL A 20 -15.65 30.98 -26.04
C VAL A 20 -16.76 30.69 -25.06
N SER A 21 -17.68 29.78 -25.42
CA SER A 21 -18.48 29.08 -24.45
C SER A 21 -17.43 28.47 -23.54
N GLY A 22 -17.24 29.06 -22.36
CA GLY A 22 -16.46 28.41 -21.32
C GLY A 22 -17.11 27.05 -21.18
N ALA A 23 -16.44 26.01 -21.66
CA ALA A 23 -16.95 24.66 -21.55
C ALA A 23 -17.15 24.45 -20.05
N THR A 24 -18.41 24.36 -19.63
CA THR A 24 -18.76 24.10 -18.26
C THR A 24 -18.17 22.72 -17.95
N VAL A 25 -17.16 22.70 -17.10
CA VAL A 25 -16.53 21.44 -16.68
C VAL A 25 -17.60 20.66 -15.95
N ASP A 26 -17.82 19.41 -16.35
CA ASP A 26 -18.77 18.55 -15.65
C ASP A 26 -18.30 18.42 -14.20
N ALA A 27 -19.20 18.67 -13.26
CA ALA A 27 -18.95 18.44 -11.85
C ALA A 27 -19.66 17.15 -11.45
N ILE A 28 -18.91 16.08 -11.20
CA ILE A 28 -19.44 14.84 -10.63
C ILE A 28 -18.65 14.46 -9.38
N GLU A 29 -19.33 13.84 -8.43
CA GLU A 29 -18.73 13.25 -7.24
C GLU A 29 -18.80 11.73 -7.38
N ILE A 30 -17.65 11.05 -7.27
CA ILE A 30 -17.57 9.61 -7.41
C ILE A 30 -17.03 9.01 -6.10
N THR A 31 -17.76 8.03 -5.56
CA THR A 31 -17.35 7.29 -4.37
C THR A 31 -17.24 5.81 -4.71
N GLN A 32 -16.07 5.23 -4.48
CA GLN A 32 -15.88 3.78 -4.52
C GLN A 32 -16.28 3.16 -3.18
N THR A 33 -17.01 2.05 -3.23
CA THR A 33 -17.41 1.30 -2.04
C THR A 33 -16.16 0.83 -1.28
N LYS A 34 -16.07 1.22 -0.01
CA LYS A 34 -15.00 0.80 0.91
C LYS A 34 -15.47 -0.46 1.63
N GLY A 35 -14.78 -1.57 1.42
CA GLY A 35 -15.11 -2.85 2.06
C GLY A 35 -15.00 -4.02 1.09
N GLU A 36 -15.55 -5.16 1.51
CA GLU A 36 -15.68 -6.36 0.69
C GLU A 36 -17.07 -6.36 0.06
N VAL A 37 -17.11 -6.50 -1.26
CA VAL A 37 -18.34 -6.65 -2.04
C VAL A 37 -18.36 -8.08 -2.58
N THR A 38 -19.35 -8.87 -2.15
CA THR A 38 -19.49 -10.25 -2.56
C THR A 38 -20.51 -10.38 -3.68
N TYR A 39 -20.20 -11.18 -4.71
CA TYR A 39 -21.13 -11.52 -5.78
C TYR A 39 -20.88 -12.92 -6.34
N THR A 40 -21.89 -13.47 -7.00
CA THR A 40 -21.81 -14.72 -7.76
C THR A 40 -21.68 -14.41 -9.25
N VAL A 41 -21.54 -15.44 -10.09
CA VAL A 41 -21.57 -15.25 -11.55
C VAL A 41 -22.95 -14.86 -12.09
N GLU A 42 -24.02 -15.11 -11.32
CA GLU A 42 -25.41 -14.99 -11.79
C GLU A 42 -26.10 -13.70 -11.31
N THR A 43 -25.66 -13.13 -10.19
CA THR A 43 -26.34 -12.00 -9.55
C THR A 43 -25.39 -10.82 -9.39
N PRO A 44 -25.77 -9.61 -9.85
CA PRO A 44 -25.04 -8.38 -9.54
C PRO A 44 -24.79 -8.26 -8.04
N GLY A 45 -23.60 -7.80 -7.67
CA GLY A 45 -23.25 -7.59 -6.26
C GLY A 45 -23.87 -6.35 -5.65
N GLN A 46 -23.29 -5.90 -4.53
CA GLN A 46 -23.49 -4.54 -4.03
C GLN A 46 -22.87 -3.52 -4.99
N PRO A 47 -23.28 -2.23 -4.94
CA PRO A 47 -22.66 -1.19 -5.76
C PRO A 47 -21.16 -1.11 -5.48
N VAL A 48 -20.36 -0.97 -6.54
CA VAL A 48 -18.90 -0.77 -6.48
C VAL A 48 -18.53 0.70 -6.62
N LEU A 49 -19.33 1.48 -7.34
CA LEU A 49 -19.24 2.93 -7.42
C LEU A 49 -20.62 3.58 -7.20
N SER A 50 -20.58 4.77 -6.63
CA SER A 50 -21.71 5.70 -6.52
C SER A 50 -21.30 7.01 -7.20
N ILE A 51 -22.10 7.51 -8.14
CA ILE A 51 -21.79 8.71 -8.91
C ILE A 51 -22.93 9.72 -8.74
N VAL A 52 -22.62 10.94 -8.31
CA VAL A 52 -23.59 12.03 -8.13
C VAL A 52 -23.25 13.16 -9.10
N ASN A 53 -24.23 13.61 -9.88
CA ASN A 53 -24.08 14.76 -10.76
C ASN A 53 -24.27 16.07 -9.99
N ARG A 54 -23.18 16.83 -9.83
CA ARG A 54 -23.15 18.14 -9.17
C ARG A 54 -23.25 19.31 -10.15
N SER A 55 -23.37 19.04 -11.44
CA SER A 55 -23.56 20.05 -12.48
C SER A 55 -25.00 20.56 -12.48
N ASP A 56 -25.22 21.72 -13.10
CA ASP A 56 -26.53 22.30 -13.35
C ASP A 56 -27.20 21.77 -14.63
N HIS A 57 -26.57 20.81 -15.30
CA HIS A 57 -27.02 20.17 -16.52
C HIS A 57 -26.79 18.64 -16.47
N GLU A 58 -27.43 17.91 -17.39
CA GLU A 58 -27.22 16.47 -17.53
C GLU A 58 -25.77 16.17 -17.93
N VAL A 59 -25.17 15.17 -17.31
CA VAL A 59 -23.79 14.77 -17.59
C VAL A 59 -23.77 13.39 -18.24
N TYR A 60 -23.06 13.28 -19.36
CA TYR A 60 -22.78 11.98 -19.99
C TYR A 60 -21.51 11.39 -19.39
N VAL A 61 -21.63 10.23 -18.75
CA VAL A 61 -20.52 9.52 -18.12
C VAL A 61 -20.25 8.22 -18.85
N THR A 62 -19.00 7.90 -19.15
CA THR A 62 -18.58 6.54 -19.52
C THR A 62 -17.83 5.90 -18.37
N VAL A 63 -18.29 4.72 -17.93
CA VAL A 63 -17.57 3.88 -16.98
C VAL A 63 -16.95 2.70 -17.73
N GLU A 64 -15.62 2.65 -17.72
CA GLU A 64 -14.83 1.56 -18.30
C GLU A 64 -14.28 0.66 -17.19
N VAL A 65 -14.27 -0.65 -17.42
CA VAL A 65 -13.60 -1.64 -16.58
C VAL A 65 -12.44 -2.24 -17.36
N TYR A 66 -11.23 -1.98 -16.88
CA TYR A 66 -9.99 -2.45 -17.51
C TYR A 66 -9.35 -3.56 -16.67
N ASP A 67 -9.10 -4.72 -17.28
CA ASP A 67 -8.35 -5.82 -16.67
C ASP A 67 -6.85 -5.54 -16.75
N GLU A 68 -6.18 -5.45 -15.59
CA GLU A 68 -4.76 -5.09 -15.54
C GLU A 68 -3.83 -6.22 -16.02
N LEU A 69 -4.23 -7.48 -15.87
CA LEU A 69 -3.43 -8.63 -16.26
C LEU A 69 -3.46 -8.83 -17.77
N MET A 70 -4.66 -8.81 -18.36
CA MET A 70 -4.90 -8.96 -19.80
C MET A 70 -4.62 -7.69 -20.58
N LYS A 71 -4.51 -6.54 -19.88
CA LYS A 71 -4.29 -5.22 -20.45
C LYS A 71 -5.36 -4.80 -21.47
N GLN A 72 -6.62 -5.09 -21.16
CA GLN A 72 -7.75 -4.83 -22.06
C GLN A 72 -8.96 -4.24 -21.32
N THR A 73 -9.74 -3.43 -22.02
CA THR A 73 -11.04 -2.98 -21.54
C THR A 73 -12.04 -4.13 -21.68
N MET A 74 -12.56 -4.61 -20.56
CA MET A 74 -13.56 -5.68 -20.48
C MET A 74 -14.97 -5.15 -20.75
N PHE A 75 -15.21 -3.92 -20.31
CA PHE A 75 -16.52 -3.29 -20.35
C PHE A 75 -16.38 -1.79 -20.50
N ALA A 76 -17.27 -1.16 -21.26
CA ALA A 76 -17.38 0.29 -21.35
C ALA A 76 -18.86 0.60 -21.53
N THR A 77 -19.47 1.33 -20.61
CA THR A 77 -20.90 1.68 -20.69
C THR A 77 -21.12 3.16 -20.47
N PRO A 78 -21.82 3.81 -21.41
CA PRO A 78 -22.27 5.19 -21.25
C PRO A 78 -23.53 5.24 -20.37
N TYR A 79 -23.61 6.28 -19.55
CA TYR A 79 -24.74 6.63 -18.71
C TYR A 79 -25.05 8.11 -18.88
N THR A 80 -26.32 8.46 -18.79
CA THR A 80 -26.78 9.85 -18.67
C THR A 80 -27.18 10.10 -17.22
N LEU A 81 -26.51 11.03 -16.56
CA LEU A 81 -26.78 11.37 -15.18
C LEU A 81 -27.67 12.62 -15.10
N PRO A 82 -28.91 12.50 -14.58
CA PRO A 82 -29.76 13.66 -14.37
C PRO A 82 -29.13 14.61 -13.34
N VAL A 83 -29.50 15.88 -13.38
CA VAL A 83 -29.11 16.86 -12.35
C VAL A 83 -29.70 16.43 -11.01
N GLY A 84 -28.90 16.42 -9.96
CA GLY A 84 -29.43 16.22 -8.60
C GLY A 84 -28.50 15.47 -7.66
N THR A 85 -29.00 15.23 -6.44
CA THR A 85 -28.22 14.64 -5.36
C THR A 85 -28.37 13.12 -5.23
N GLU A 86 -29.25 12.50 -6.02
CA GLU A 86 -29.44 11.05 -5.97
C GLU A 86 -28.27 10.32 -6.64
N PRO A 87 -27.63 9.36 -5.96
CA PRO A 87 -26.50 8.64 -6.51
C PRO A 87 -26.93 7.63 -7.57
N PHE A 88 -26.30 7.70 -8.73
CA PHE A 88 -26.31 6.63 -9.70
C PHE A 88 -25.36 5.52 -9.25
N LEU A 89 -25.89 4.29 -9.14
CA LEU A 89 -25.16 3.14 -8.62
C LEU A 89 -24.60 2.30 -9.77
N VAL A 90 -23.29 2.09 -9.75
CA VAL A 90 -22.60 1.13 -10.64
C VAL A 90 -22.41 -0.16 -9.87
N TYR A 91 -22.94 -1.26 -10.40
CA TYR A 91 -22.85 -2.58 -9.79
C TYR A 91 -21.65 -3.36 -10.32
N GLY A 92 -20.97 -4.07 -9.41
CA GLY A 92 -19.86 -4.95 -9.73
C GLY A 92 -20.34 -6.32 -10.19
N PHE A 93 -19.53 -6.98 -11.03
CA PHE A 93 -19.79 -8.32 -11.56
C PHE A 93 -18.51 -9.12 -11.65
N ALA A 94 -18.64 -10.43 -11.84
CA ALA A 94 -17.52 -11.28 -12.25
C ALA A 94 -17.08 -10.97 -13.69
N TYR A 95 -16.27 -9.92 -13.89
CA TYR A 95 -15.77 -9.52 -15.22
C TYR A 95 -14.90 -10.59 -15.88
N LYS A 96 -14.31 -11.48 -15.09
CA LYS A 96 -13.50 -12.61 -15.57
C LYS A 96 -13.79 -13.84 -14.71
N HIS A 97 -13.95 -14.98 -15.38
CA HIS A 97 -14.02 -16.25 -14.66
C HIS A 97 -12.63 -16.63 -14.16
N LEU A 98 -12.50 -16.81 -12.85
CA LEU A 98 -11.28 -17.31 -12.23
C LEU A 98 -11.42 -18.83 -12.02
N GLU A 99 -10.32 -19.56 -12.18
CA GLU A 99 -10.34 -21.02 -12.21
C GLU A 99 -10.14 -21.63 -10.81
N ARG A 100 -9.29 -21.00 -10.00
CA ARG A 100 -8.82 -21.57 -8.73
C ARG A 100 -9.34 -20.80 -7.51
N ASN A 101 -9.52 -21.52 -6.40
CA ASN A 101 -9.77 -20.89 -5.11
C ASN A 101 -8.60 -19.97 -4.75
N ASP A 102 -8.90 -18.79 -4.23
CA ASP A 102 -7.97 -17.72 -3.87
C ASP A 102 -7.18 -17.14 -5.05
N GLN A 103 -7.61 -17.41 -6.29
CA GLN A 103 -7.08 -16.72 -7.45
C GLN A 103 -7.53 -15.25 -7.43
N ILE A 104 -6.61 -14.36 -7.81
CA ILE A 104 -6.79 -12.90 -7.81
C ILE A 104 -6.72 -12.37 -9.23
N ASN A 105 -7.50 -11.32 -9.50
CA ASN A 105 -7.35 -10.45 -10.68
C ASN A 105 -7.65 -9.00 -10.28
N THR A 106 -6.87 -8.03 -10.76
CA THR A 106 -7.11 -6.62 -10.50
C THR A 106 -7.76 -5.91 -11.70
N TYR A 107 -8.62 -4.96 -11.38
CA TYR A 107 -9.30 -4.11 -12.35
C TYR A 107 -9.06 -2.64 -12.06
N ARG A 108 -9.23 -1.81 -13.09
CA ARG A 108 -9.37 -0.37 -12.97
C ARG A 108 -10.72 0.06 -13.49
N TYR A 109 -11.49 0.75 -12.66
CA TYR A 109 -12.65 1.49 -13.12
C TYR A 109 -12.19 2.86 -13.56
N ARG A 110 -12.43 3.23 -14.81
CA ARG A 110 -12.20 4.58 -15.30
C ARG A 110 -13.55 5.25 -15.54
N VAL A 111 -13.78 6.37 -14.87
CA VAL A 111 -14.98 7.19 -15.05
C VAL A 111 -14.58 8.43 -15.81
N THR A 112 -15.21 8.65 -16.96
CA THR A 112 -14.88 9.77 -17.87
C THR A 112 -16.13 10.53 -18.30
N THR A 113 -15.98 11.83 -18.49
CA THR A 113 -17.01 12.67 -19.13
C THR A 113 -16.42 13.44 -20.32
N PRO A 114 -17.24 13.85 -21.30
CA PRO A 114 -16.79 14.70 -22.40
C PRO A 114 -16.18 16.02 -21.93
N ASN A 115 -16.69 16.63 -20.85
CA ASN A 115 -16.25 17.95 -20.39
C ASN A 115 -15.24 17.89 -19.24
N GLY A 116 -14.40 16.85 -19.20
CA GLY A 116 -13.10 16.91 -18.51
C GLY A 116 -12.94 16.10 -17.24
N VAL A 117 -13.96 15.39 -16.74
CA VAL A 117 -13.76 14.48 -15.61
C VAL A 117 -13.09 13.21 -16.10
N ARG A 118 -12.01 12.81 -15.42
CA ARG A 118 -11.33 11.54 -15.63
C ARG A 118 -10.76 11.02 -14.33
N GLU A 119 -11.48 10.09 -13.71
CA GLU A 119 -11.06 9.45 -12.46
C GLU A 119 -10.76 7.98 -12.68
N THR A 120 -9.87 7.42 -11.86
CA THR A 120 -9.49 6.00 -11.93
C THR A 120 -9.47 5.40 -10.54
N PHE A 121 -10.24 4.31 -10.38
CA PHE A 121 -10.37 3.55 -9.15
C PHE A 121 -9.79 2.17 -9.35
N TYR A 122 -9.09 1.65 -8.34
CA TYR A 122 -8.43 0.36 -8.42
C TYR A 122 -9.18 -0.65 -7.56
N ALA A 123 -9.42 -1.83 -8.11
CA ALA A 123 -10.10 -2.92 -7.41
C ALA A 123 -9.35 -4.24 -7.61
N ALA A 124 -9.56 -5.16 -6.69
CA ALA A 124 -9.09 -6.53 -6.81
C ALA A 124 -10.25 -7.48 -6.53
N GLN A 125 -10.35 -8.51 -7.34
CA GLN A 125 -11.33 -9.57 -7.22
C GLN A 125 -10.60 -10.86 -6.86
N THR A 126 -11.12 -11.56 -5.86
CA THR A 126 -10.66 -12.89 -5.46
C THR A 126 -11.80 -13.88 -5.62
N ARG A 127 -11.52 -15.04 -6.23
CA ARG A 127 -12.48 -16.15 -6.25
C ARG A 127 -12.35 -16.99 -4.99
N HIS A 128 -13.47 -17.33 -4.40
CA HIS A 128 -13.59 -18.32 -3.35
C HIS A 128 -14.56 -19.43 -3.76
N THR A 129 -14.45 -20.57 -3.10
CA THR A 129 -15.39 -21.69 -3.21
C THR A 129 -16.14 -21.78 -1.90
N ASP A 130 -17.47 -21.65 -1.95
CA ASP A 130 -18.32 -21.84 -0.79
C ASP A 130 -18.24 -23.29 -0.31
N LYS A 131 -17.93 -23.50 0.97
CA LYS A 131 -17.68 -24.85 1.51
C LYS A 131 -18.95 -25.70 1.60
N ALA A 132 -20.12 -25.09 1.68
CA ALA A 132 -21.39 -25.79 1.85
C ALA A 132 -21.99 -26.21 0.50
N THR A 133 -21.89 -25.34 -0.49
CA THR A 133 -22.52 -25.49 -1.80
C THR A 133 -21.55 -25.89 -2.91
N ASN A 134 -20.24 -25.79 -2.65
CA ASN A 134 -19.17 -25.96 -3.62
C ASN A 134 -19.26 -25.02 -4.84
N GLN A 135 -20.03 -23.93 -4.72
CA GLN A 135 -20.20 -22.94 -5.77
C GLN A 135 -19.14 -21.84 -5.68
N PRO A 136 -18.67 -21.29 -6.81
CA PRO A 136 -17.77 -20.15 -6.80
C PRO A 136 -18.52 -18.88 -6.41
N TYR A 137 -17.90 -18.09 -5.54
CA TYR A 137 -18.28 -16.70 -5.29
C TYR A 137 -17.04 -15.82 -5.39
N TYR A 138 -17.26 -14.53 -5.61
CA TYR A 138 -16.21 -13.55 -5.80
C TYR A 138 -16.32 -12.49 -4.72
N VAL A 139 -15.18 -12.07 -4.21
CA VAL A 139 -15.06 -10.94 -3.31
C VAL A 139 -14.24 -9.87 -4.02
N GLU A 140 -14.84 -8.71 -4.19
CA GLU A 140 -14.15 -7.52 -4.66
C GLU A 140 -13.81 -6.59 -3.51
N VAL A 141 -12.61 -6.03 -3.56
CA VAL A 141 -12.14 -5.04 -2.61
C VAL A 141 -11.53 -3.86 -3.33
N HIS A 142 -11.68 -2.68 -2.74
CA HIS A 142 -10.87 -1.53 -3.12
C HIS A 142 -9.38 -1.86 -2.94
N ASN A 143 -8.61 -1.71 -4.01
CA ASN A 143 -7.16 -1.86 -3.95
C ASN A 143 -6.54 -0.58 -3.37
N ALA A 144 -6.56 -0.51 -2.04
CA ALA A 144 -6.15 0.67 -1.30
C ALA A 144 -4.67 1.04 -1.56
N TYR A 145 -4.46 2.31 -1.91
CA TYR A 145 -3.14 2.93 -1.90
C TYR A 145 -2.79 3.40 -0.48
N LEU A 146 -1.64 2.96 0.00
CA LEU A 146 -1.12 3.22 1.34
C LEU A 146 0.14 4.09 1.19
N PRO A 147 0.00 5.44 1.15
CA PRO A 147 1.12 6.34 0.91
C PRO A 147 2.01 6.51 2.13
N ARG A 148 3.32 6.62 1.89
CA ARG A 148 4.36 7.04 2.85
C ARG A 148 4.31 6.31 4.20
N ASN A 149 4.06 5.01 4.18
CA ASN A 149 3.97 4.21 5.38
C ASN A 149 5.34 3.85 5.94
N THR A 150 5.45 3.79 7.26
CA THR A 150 6.66 3.30 7.91
C THR A 150 6.77 1.79 7.73
N VAL A 151 7.99 1.33 7.45
CA VAL A 151 8.37 -0.08 7.37
C VAL A 151 9.42 -0.37 8.45
N SER A 152 9.20 -1.45 9.19
CA SER A 152 10.15 -2.00 10.17
C SER A 152 10.43 -3.46 9.89
N SER A 153 11.61 -3.94 10.28
CA SER A 153 11.86 -5.38 10.37
C SER A 153 10.98 -5.98 11.46
N PHE A 154 10.47 -7.17 11.22
CA PHE A 154 9.56 -7.83 12.15
C PHE A 154 10.24 -8.09 13.48
N GLY A 155 9.50 -7.88 14.57
CA GLY A 155 9.92 -8.24 15.91
C GLY A 155 9.03 -7.64 17.00
N PRO A 156 9.53 -7.52 18.24
CA PRO A 156 8.81 -6.85 19.31
C PRO A 156 8.56 -5.38 18.99
N GLN A 157 7.52 -4.81 19.61
CA GLN A 157 7.05 -3.45 19.34
C GLN A 157 7.42 -2.53 20.51
N PHE A 158 8.08 -1.41 20.20
CA PHE A 158 8.46 -0.42 21.22
C PHE A 158 7.26 0.10 22.01
N ARG A 159 6.13 0.36 21.35
CA ARG A 159 4.90 0.86 21.99
C ARG A 159 4.23 -0.13 22.95
N VAL A 160 4.53 -1.43 22.84
CA VAL A 160 3.98 -2.46 23.74
C VAL A 160 4.86 -2.57 24.97
N LEU A 161 6.17 -2.71 24.76
CA LEU A 161 7.15 -2.84 25.84
C LEU A 161 7.36 -1.52 26.60
N SER A 162 7.25 -0.38 25.93
CA SER A 162 7.40 0.94 26.55
C SER A 162 6.39 1.93 25.95
N PRO A 163 5.12 1.90 26.41
CA PRO A 163 4.05 2.73 25.84
C PRO A 163 4.32 4.25 25.85
N GLY A 164 5.20 4.72 26.75
CA GLY A 164 5.64 6.12 26.80
C GLY A 164 6.69 6.51 25.76
N LEU A 165 7.33 5.54 25.10
CA LEU A 165 8.43 5.77 24.16
C LEU A 165 7.94 6.22 22.78
N THR A 166 6.85 5.61 22.28
CA THR A 166 6.22 5.98 21.00
C THR A 166 4.79 5.49 20.92
N LYS A 167 3.96 6.18 20.12
CA LYS A 167 2.62 5.70 19.72
C LYS A 167 2.64 4.94 18.40
N GLU A 168 3.77 4.97 17.69
CA GLU A 168 3.93 4.35 16.38
C GLU A 168 4.15 2.84 16.51
N TRP A 169 3.79 2.09 15.47
CA TRP A 169 3.99 0.64 15.38
C TRP A 169 5.43 0.24 15.06
N PHE A 170 6.41 0.99 15.57
CA PHE A 170 7.82 0.70 15.36
C PHE A 170 8.20 -0.61 16.03
N MET A 171 8.84 -1.46 15.26
CA MET A 171 9.40 -2.72 15.72
C MET A 171 10.93 -2.62 15.74
N PHE A 172 11.53 -3.43 16.58
CA PHE A 172 12.95 -3.74 16.52
C PHE A 172 13.11 -5.25 16.40
N THR A 173 14.25 -5.68 15.88
CA THR A 173 14.57 -7.09 15.69
C THR A 173 15.81 -7.40 16.51
N PRO A 174 15.70 -8.21 17.58
CA PRO A 174 16.87 -8.78 18.25
C PRO A 174 17.64 -9.68 17.29
N ILE A 175 18.96 -9.48 17.21
CA ILE A 175 19.85 -10.20 16.30
C ILE A 175 21.09 -10.66 17.06
N ASN A 176 21.52 -11.90 16.78
CA ASN A 176 22.80 -12.42 17.23
C ASN A 176 23.81 -12.37 16.08
N LEU A 177 24.67 -11.36 16.08
CA LEU A 177 25.76 -11.14 15.14
C LEU A 177 26.97 -12.07 15.38
N GLY A 178 26.95 -12.91 16.41
CA GLY A 178 27.93 -13.99 16.57
C GLY A 178 27.70 -15.12 15.57
N ILE A 179 26.50 -15.21 14.99
CA ILE A 179 26.14 -16.18 13.96
C ILE A 179 26.63 -15.66 12.60
N GLN A 180 27.58 -16.40 12.01
CA GLN A 180 28.14 -16.10 10.69
C GLN A 180 27.14 -16.39 9.56
N GLY A 181 27.29 -15.68 8.44
CA GLY A 181 26.45 -15.84 7.26
C GLY A 181 25.24 -14.90 7.25
N ARG A 182 24.26 -15.24 6.39
CA ARG A 182 23.06 -14.42 6.18
C ARG A 182 21.95 -14.77 7.16
N GLN A 183 21.42 -13.75 7.81
CA GLN A 183 20.17 -13.79 8.57
C GLN A 183 19.12 -12.93 7.83
N THR A 184 17.89 -13.43 7.69
CA THR A 184 16.83 -12.76 6.93
C THR A 184 15.61 -12.53 7.80
N PHE A 185 15.06 -11.31 7.77
CA PHE A 185 13.88 -10.93 8.53
C PHE A 185 12.85 -10.25 7.64
N THR A 186 11.56 -10.52 7.87
CA THR A 186 10.49 -9.88 7.12
C THR A 186 10.45 -8.38 7.40
N LEU A 187 10.29 -7.57 6.36
CA LEU A 187 9.92 -6.16 6.47
C LEU A 187 8.40 -6.01 6.46
N VAL A 188 7.86 -5.27 7.41
CA VAL A 188 6.43 -5.08 7.61
C VAL A 188 6.07 -3.60 7.49
N GLY A 189 5.21 -3.26 6.54
CA GLY A 189 4.66 -1.93 6.34
C GLY A 189 3.43 -1.70 7.21
N SER A 190 3.43 -0.62 7.98
CA SER A 190 2.30 -0.19 8.84
C SER A 190 1.83 -1.23 9.86
N ASN A 191 2.66 -2.23 10.20
CA ASN A 191 2.26 -3.43 10.93
C ASN A 191 1.14 -4.25 10.23
N MET A 192 0.83 -3.95 8.96
CA MET A 192 -0.30 -4.53 8.22
C MET A 192 0.11 -5.56 7.18
N TYR A 193 1.15 -5.30 6.40
CA TYR A 193 1.54 -6.15 5.29
C TYR A 193 3.03 -6.46 5.33
N GLU A 194 3.37 -7.67 4.92
CA GLU A 194 4.73 -8.09 4.63
C GLU A 194 5.11 -7.51 3.27
N VAL A 195 6.07 -6.60 3.25
CA VAL A 195 6.41 -5.78 2.08
C VAL A 195 7.78 -6.09 1.51
N GLY A 196 8.58 -6.93 2.17
CA GLY A 196 9.92 -7.25 1.73
C GLY A 196 10.71 -8.01 2.79
N GLU A 197 12.01 -7.99 2.63
CA GLU A 197 12.96 -8.65 3.52
C GLU A 197 14.18 -7.74 3.75
N VAL A 198 14.75 -7.85 4.94
CA VAL A 198 16.06 -7.30 5.28
C VAL A 198 17.01 -8.45 5.56
N HIS A 199 18.23 -8.33 5.08
CA HIS A 199 19.29 -9.31 5.21
C HIS A 199 20.44 -8.71 6.01
N VAL A 200 20.90 -9.45 7.00
CA VAL A 200 22.08 -9.14 7.80
C VAL A 200 23.12 -10.19 7.49
N ASP A 201 24.16 -9.80 6.77
CA ASP A 201 25.27 -10.65 6.36
C ASP A 201 26.46 -10.43 7.29
N VAL A 202 26.84 -11.45 8.05
CA VAL A 202 27.99 -11.41 8.97
C VAL A 202 29.15 -12.22 8.42
N ALA A 203 30.33 -11.60 8.35
CA ALA A 203 31.58 -12.24 7.96
C ALA A 203 32.74 -11.74 8.85
N GLY A 204 33.14 -12.59 9.81
CA GLY A 204 34.08 -12.23 10.86
C GLY A 204 33.53 -11.10 11.72
N ASP A 205 34.25 -9.99 11.76
CA ASP A 205 33.88 -8.76 12.47
C ASP A 205 32.97 -7.83 11.64
N MET A 206 32.77 -8.12 10.34
CA MET A 206 32.07 -7.22 9.44
C MET A 206 30.60 -7.63 9.28
N VAL A 207 29.72 -6.65 9.34
CA VAL A 207 28.27 -6.79 9.12
C VAL A 207 27.84 -5.91 7.97
N THR A 208 27.10 -6.46 7.01
CA THR A 208 26.44 -5.68 5.95
C THR A 208 24.94 -5.91 6.04
N VAL A 209 24.17 -4.82 6.08
CA VAL A 209 22.70 -4.89 6.04
C VAL A 209 22.21 -4.47 4.66
N SER A 210 21.42 -5.30 4.01
CA SER A 210 20.76 -4.99 2.74
C SER A 210 19.28 -5.32 2.83
N TYR A 211 18.47 -4.82 1.90
CA TYR A 211 17.05 -5.12 1.90
C TYR A 211 16.46 -5.02 0.48
N ASN A 212 15.31 -5.65 0.28
CA ASN A 212 14.51 -5.51 -0.91
C ASN A 212 13.01 -5.51 -0.58
N TYR A 213 12.23 -4.77 -1.36
CA TYR A 213 10.78 -4.85 -1.31
C TYR A 213 10.25 -5.88 -2.31
N PHE A 214 9.17 -6.55 -1.97
CA PHE A 214 8.48 -7.45 -2.89
C PHE A 214 7.91 -6.66 -4.06
N TYR A 215 8.06 -7.20 -5.27
CA TYR A 215 7.59 -6.62 -6.52
C TYR A 215 8.22 -5.27 -6.90
N GLU A 216 9.25 -4.85 -6.19
CA GLU A 216 9.99 -3.66 -6.56
C GLU A 216 10.65 -3.79 -7.94
N GLY A 217 10.60 -2.70 -8.72
CA GLY A 217 11.10 -2.68 -10.09
C GLY A 217 10.19 -3.43 -11.09
N MET A 218 9.18 -4.16 -10.60
CA MET A 218 8.21 -4.89 -11.43
C MET A 218 6.92 -4.09 -11.66
N THR A 219 6.64 -3.09 -10.81
CA THR A 219 5.41 -2.31 -10.82
C THR A 219 5.65 -0.89 -10.29
N GLU A 220 4.87 0.08 -10.77
CA GLU A 220 4.83 1.44 -10.21
C GLU A 220 4.03 1.52 -8.89
N LYS A 221 3.38 0.43 -8.49
CA LYS A 221 2.56 0.33 -7.28
C LYS A 221 3.38 0.09 -5.99
N ILE A 222 4.70 0.01 -6.09
CA ILE A 222 5.66 -0.03 -4.98
C ILE A 222 6.63 1.13 -5.17
N LYS A 223 6.67 2.07 -4.23
CA LYS A 223 7.53 3.26 -4.31
C LYS A 223 8.30 3.45 -3.01
N ARG A 224 9.63 3.35 -3.08
CA ARG A 224 10.54 3.67 -1.97
C ARG A 224 10.43 5.15 -1.59
N GLY A 225 10.64 5.42 -0.31
CA GLY A 225 10.92 6.74 0.23
C GLY A 225 12.20 6.69 1.06
N ASP A 226 12.23 7.47 2.14
CA ASP A 226 13.38 7.59 3.02
C ASP A 226 13.77 6.25 3.67
N GLU A 227 15.07 6.07 3.87
CA GLU A 227 15.68 4.90 4.50
C GLU A 227 16.28 5.29 5.86
N PHE A 228 16.16 4.41 6.85
CA PHE A 228 16.84 4.58 8.14
C PHE A 228 17.14 3.22 8.77
N LEU A 229 18.38 3.05 9.21
CA LEU A 229 18.88 1.86 9.89
C LEU A 229 19.69 2.28 11.12
N HIS A 230 19.39 1.65 12.24
CA HIS A 230 20.12 1.83 13.48
C HIS A 230 20.26 0.51 14.24
N PHE A 231 21.21 0.45 15.16
CA PHE A 231 21.38 -0.65 16.10
C PHE A 231 21.43 -0.10 17.51
N PHE A 232 20.56 -0.59 18.38
CA PHE A 232 20.70 -0.38 19.82
C PHE A 232 21.49 -1.53 20.41
N ARG A 233 22.32 -1.23 21.40
CA ARG A 233 23.10 -2.26 22.11
C ARG A 233 22.18 -3.21 22.87
N ASP A 234 21.30 -2.65 23.67
CA ASP A 234 20.33 -3.38 24.48
C ASP A 234 19.04 -2.55 24.63
N TYR A 235 17.98 -3.17 25.13
CA TYR A 235 16.70 -2.49 25.28
C TYR A 235 16.72 -1.39 26.34
N SER A 236 17.52 -1.55 27.40
CA SER A 236 17.61 -0.57 28.49
C SER A 236 18.27 0.74 28.07
N SER A 237 19.10 0.70 27.02
CA SER A 237 19.73 1.87 26.41
C SER A 237 18.79 2.70 25.53
N VAL A 238 17.59 2.19 25.20
CA VAL A 238 16.65 2.85 24.30
C VAL A 238 15.93 4.00 25.02
N SER A 239 16.42 5.22 24.79
CA SER A 239 15.82 6.45 25.34
C SER A 239 14.89 7.17 24.36
N THR A 240 15.04 6.95 23.05
CA THR A 240 14.21 7.53 21.99
C THR A 240 14.19 6.61 20.77
N VAL A 241 13.10 6.68 20.00
CA VAL A 241 12.97 6.06 18.67
C VAL A 241 12.67 7.09 17.59
N ASP A 242 12.83 8.38 17.92
CA ASP A 242 12.82 9.45 16.94
C ASP A 242 14.13 9.41 16.14
N TYR A 243 14.03 8.93 14.90
CA TYR A 243 15.17 8.79 13.98
C TYR A 243 15.95 10.09 13.75
N LYS A 244 15.36 11.26 14.00
CA LYS A 244 16.06 12.55 13.90
C LYS A 244 16.94 12.87 15.09
N GLN A 245 16.70 12.20 16.23
CA GLN A 245 17.44 12.37 17.47
C GLN A 245 18.44 11.23 17.70
N LEU A 246 18.26 10.12 17.00
CA LEU A 246 19.24 9.04 16.96
C LEU A 246 20.48 9.52 16.20
N GLY A 247 21.65 9.35 16.82
CA GLY A 247 22.96 9.69 16.25
C GLY A 247 23.38 8.75 15.12
N ASN A 248 24.70 8.48 15.00
CA ASN A 248 25.32 7.63 13.97
C ASN A 248 24.38 6.58 13.36
N SER A 249 23.84 6.89 12.18
CA SER A 249 22.99 5.98 11.43
C SER A 249 23.85 5.05 10.60
N PHE A 250 23.47 3.78 10.57
CA PHE A 250 24.09 2.81 9.69
C PHE A 250 23.51 2.98 8.29
N THR A 251 24.26 2.61 7.26
CA THR A 251 23.84 2.75 5.86
C THR A 251 23.70 1.38 5.23
N TYR A 252 22.57 1.13 4.54
CA TYR A 252 22.38 -0.11 3.81
C TYR A 252 23.48 -0.33 2.76
N GLY A 253 23.92 -1.57 2.61
CA GLY A 253 24.98 -1.99 1.69
C GLY A 253 26.38 -1.57 2.10
N ARG A 254 26.55 -0.77 3.16
CA ARG A 254 27.87 -0.38 3.68
C ARG A 254 28.22 -1.26 4.88
N PRO A 255 29.37 -1.96 4.84
CA PRO A 255 29.77 -2.80 5.95
C PRO A 255 30.21 -1.97 7.17
N PHE A 256 29.94 -2.48 8.37
CA PHE A 256 30.40 -1.93 9.66
C PHE A 256 30.99 -3.03 10.55
N SER A 257 31.77 -2.66 11.56
CA SER A 257 32.52 -3.54 12.45
C SER A 257 31.79 -3.78 13.78
N ILE A 258 31.67 -5.04 14.20
CA ILE A 258 31.07 -5.40 15.49
C ILE A 258 31.92 -4.82 16.63
N VAL A 259 33.25 -4.99 16.56
CA VAL A 259 34.19 -4.50 17.58
C VAL A 259 34.20 -2.97 17.65
N ASN A 260 34.30 -2.28 16.51
CA ASN A 260 34.52 -0.84 16.51
C ASN A 260 33.22 -0.03 16.58
N ASP A 261 32.17 -0.46 15.89
CA ASP A 261 30.92 0.30 15.79
C ASP A 261 29.88 -0.13 16.83
N LEU A 262 29.95 -1.38 17.31
CA LEU A 262 29.05 -1.93 18.34
C LEU A 262 29.76 -2.26 19.66
N GLY A 263 31.05 -1.93 19.81
CA GLY A 263 31.82 -2.18 21.03
C GLY A 263 32.04 -3.66 21.34
N GLY A 264 32.00 -4.52 20.31
CA GLY A 264 32.12 -5.97 20.43
C GLY A 264 30.83 -6.69 20.78
N ASP A 265 29.70 -5.97 20.87
CA ASP A 265 28.43 -6.58 21.22
C ASP A 265 27.82 -7.33 20.04
N THR A 266 27.61 -8.62 20.22
CA THR A 266 27.00 -9.48 19.21
C THR A 266 25.49 -9.61 19.40
N ASN A 267 24.92 -9.25 20.55
CA ASN A 267 23.49 -9.36 20.79
C ASN A 267 22.89 -7.96 20.79
N VAL A 268 22.38 -7.54 19.65
CA VAL A 268 21.93 -6.16 19.42
C VAL A 268 20.49 -6.10 18.92
N LEU A 269 19.89 -4.92 18.99
CA LEU A 269 18.54 -4.66 18.48
C LEU A 269 18.62 -3.83 17.20
N MET A 270 18.34 -4.46 16.06
CA MET A 270 18.23 -3.77 14.78
C MET A 270 16.93 -2.97 14.72
N PHE A 271 17.04 -1.70 14.34
CA PHE A 271 15.91 -0.80 14.15
C PHE A 271 15.88 -0.30 12.70
N VAL A 272 14.92 -0.83 11.95
CA VAL A 272 14.62 -0.38 10.58
C VAL A 272 13.43 0.56 10.62
N ARG A 273 13.60 1.73 9.98
CA ARG A 273 12.53 2.72 9.80
C ARG A 273 12.61 3.27 8.37
N ASN A 274 12.19 2.47 7.41
CA ASN A 274 12.09 2.94 6.03
C ASN A 274 10.69 3.52 5.75
N ILE A 275 10.52 4.22 4.64
CA ILE A 275 9.24 4.67 4.10
C ILE A 275 8.93 3.95 2.81
N LEU A 276 7.71 3.45 2.69
CA LEU A 276 7.21 2.83 1.47
C LEU A 276 5.78 3.30 1.18
N SER A 277 5.52 3.65 -0.07
CA SER A 277 4.16 3.78 -0.58
C SER A 277 3.82 2.54 -1.40
N TYR A 278 2.70 1.88 -1.10
CA TYR A 278 2.34 0.62 -1.75
C TYR A 278 0.85 0.44 -1.92
N TYR A 279 0.45 -0.43 -2.83
CA TYR A 279 -0.93 -0.93 -2.96
C TYR A 279 -1.05 -2.30 -2.28
N ARG A 280 -2.24 -2.62 -1.75
CA ARG A 280 -2.53 -3.97 -1.23
C ARG A 280 -2.29 -5.06 -2.28
N PHE A 281 -2.67 -4.78 -3.53
CA PHE A 281 -2.43 -5.62 -4.70
C PHE A 281 -1.47 -4.90 -5.66
N PRO A 282 -0.14 -5.07 -5.48
CA PRO A 282 0.86 -4.36 -6.27
C PRO A 282 1.03 -4.93 -7.68
N MET A 283 0.65 -6.19 -7.90
CA MET A 283 0.65 -6.85 -9.21
C MET A 283 -0.78 -7.29 -9.59
N PRO A 284 -1.04 -7.53 -10.88
CA PRO A 284 -2.40 -7.87 -11.31
C PRO A 284 -3.00 -9.15 -10.74
N ASP A 285 -2.15 -10.07 -10.27
CA ASP A 285 -2.53 -11.39 -9.75
C ASP A 285 -1.91 -11.68 -8.37
N LYS A 286 -1.33 -10.66 -7.70
CA LYS A 286 -0.67 -10.82 -6.38
C LYS A 286 -1.20 -9.83 -5.36
N MET A 287 -1.44 -10.33 -4.16
CA MET A 287 -1.66 -9.55 -2.95
C MET A 287 -0.41 -9.60 -2.07
N LEU A 288 -0.10 -8.52 -1.37
CA LEU A 288 0.87 -8.59 -0.28
C LEU A 288 0.32 -9.45 0.86
N SER A 289 1.16 -10.31 1.42
CA SER A 289 0.79 -11.12 2.58
C SER A 289 0.44 -10.21 3.75
N ARG A 290 -0.70 -10.47 4.38
CA ARG A 290 -1.09 -9.71 5.57
C ARG A 290 -0.24 -10.17 6.75
N ASN A 291 0.38 -9.21 7.43
CA ASN A 291 1.01 -9.47 8.71
C ASN A 291 -0.10 -9.68 9.74
N TYR A 292 -0.15 -10.87 10.32
CA TYR A 292 -1.02 -11.19 11.45
C TYR A 292 -0.15 -11.33 12.69
N PRO A 293 0.04 -10.26 13.49
CA PRO A 293 0.93 -10.27 14.65
C PRO A 293 0.59 -11.35 15.68
N LYS A 294 -0.67 -11.80 15.71
CA LYS A 294 -1.20 -12.81 16.64
C LYS A 294 -1.27 -14.23 16.04
N SER A 295 -0.84 -14.41 14.79
CA SER A 295 -0.74 -15.78 14.23
C SER A 295 0.24 -16.61 15.06
N GLN A 296 0.01 -17.92 15.12
CA GLN A 296 0.89 -18.83 15.88
C GLN A 296 2.36 -18.68 15.45
N ALA A 297 2.61 -18.57 14.14
CA ALA A 297 3.95 -18.37 13.60
C ALA A 297 4.59 -17.06 14.08
N ARG A 298 3.89 -15.92 13.97
CA ARG A 298 4.42 -14.61 14.39
C ARG A 298 4.59 -14.51 15.90
N THR A 299 3.73 -15.15 16.68
CA THR A 299 3.88 -15.24 18.14
C THR A 299 5.11 -16.07 18.51
N ALA A 300 5.32 -17.23 17.88
CA ALA A 300 6.50 -18.06 18.12
C ALA A 300 7.80 -17.37 17.72
N GLU A 301 7.84 -16.73 16.55
CA GLU A 301 8.99 -15.97 16.07
C GLU A 301 9.33 -14.82 17.02
N ARG A 302 8.33 -14.05 17.47
CA ARG A 302 8.53 -12.99 18.45
C ARG A 302 9.00 -13.55 19.80
N GLY A 303 8.46 -14.67 20.26
CA GLY A 303 8.90 -15.33 21.49
C GLY A 303 10.37 -15.73 21.44
N ALA A 304 10.82 -16.27 20.31
CA ALA A 304 12.24 -16.59 20.08
C ALA A 304 13.10 -15.32 20.09
N MET A 305 12.63 -14.22 19.49
CA MET A 305 13.30 -12.93 19.52
C MET A 305 13.42 -12.35 20.94
N LEU A 306 12.34 -12.39 21.72
CA LEU A 306 12.33 -11.92 23.10
C LEU A 306 13.25 -12.75 24.00
N ALA A 307 13.37 -14.05 23.76
CA ALA A 307 14.30 -14.92 24.48
C ALA A 307 15.78 -14.63 24.19
N MET A 308 16.11 -13.90 23.13
CA MET A 308 17.47 -13.44 22.83
C MET A 308 17.83 -12.13 23.55
N MET A 309 16.84 -11.43 24.11
CA MET A 309 17.06 -10.15 24.77
C MET A 309 17.48 -10.34 26.23
N ASP A 310 18.26 -9.40 26.73
CA ASP A 310 18.49 -9.29 28.16
C ASP A 310 17.15 -9.05 28.91
N PRO A 311 17.01 -9.57 30.14
CA PRO A 311 15.83 -9.31 30.95
C PRO A 311 15.59 -7.81 31.11
N VAL A 312 14.38 -7.36 30.80
CA VAL A 312 14.00 -5.96 31.00
C VAL A 312 13.28 -5.83 32.34
N PRO A 313 13.82 -5.07 33.31
CA PRO A 313 13.22 -4.95 34.64
C PRO A 313 11.77 -4.48 34.57
N GLY A 314 10.87 -5.21 35.23
CA GLY A 314 9.44 -4.88 35.27
C GLY A 314 8.63 -5.29 34.03
N MET A 315 9.22 -5.98 33.06
CA MET A 315 8.50 -6.57 31.92
C MET A 315 8.60 -8.09 31.94
N ASP A 316 7.44 -8.74 31.86
CA ASP A 316 7.38 -10.16 31.53
C ASP A 316 7.36 -10.33 30.01
N LEU A 317 8.55 -10.35 29.39
CA LEU A 317 8.67 -10.48 27.94
C LEU A 317 8.02 -11.76 27.39
N VAL A 318 7.80 -12.79 28.21
CA VAL A 318 7.25 -14.08 27.77
C VAL A 318 5.72 -14.11 27.89
N ASN A 319 5.15 -13.46 28.92
CA ASN A 319 3.70 -13.51 29.22
C ASN A 319 2.95 -12.18 29.03
N ASP A 320 3.63 -11.08 28.68
CA ASP A 320 2.95 -9.80 28.44
C ASP A 320 2.22 -9.84 27.08
N HIS A 321 0.98 -10.32 27.14
CA HIS A 321 0.06 -10.48 26.01
C HIS A 321 -0.49 -9.16 25.46
N ASN A 322 0.04 -8.01 25.89
CA ASN A 322 -0.41 -6.67 25.47
C ASN A 322 -0.09 -6.30 23.99
N TYR A 323 0.32 -7.27 23.17
CA TYR A 323 0.33 -7.15 21.70
C TYR A 323 -1.08 -7.07 21.07
N ALA A 324 -2.11 -6.79 21.88
CA ALA A 324 -3.47 -6.59 21.47
C ALA A 324 -3.73 -5.10 21.22
N ASN A 325 -3.59 -4.68 19.98
CA ASN A 325 -4.61 -3.96 19.21
C ASN A 325 -4.18 -3.84 17.75
#